data_AF-A0A8S3B3Z1-F1
#
_entry.id   AF-A0A8S3B3Z1-F1
#
_cell.length_a   1.000
_cell.length_b   1.000
_cell.length_c   1.000
_cell.angle_alpha   90.00
_cell.angle_beta   90.00
_cell.angle_gamma   90.00
#
_symmetry.space_group_name_H-M   'P 1'
#
loop_
_entity.id
_entity.type
_entity.pdbx_description
1 polymer ?
#
loop_
_entity_poly.entity_id
_entity_poly.type
_entity_poly.pdbx_seq_one_letter_code
_entity_poly.pdbx_strand_id
1 'polypeptide(L)' 'DIAKVIQSEFSGDIKDAYLVLITCIRDRPSFFAERIHKAVARLGTNDSTLIRVIVTRSEVN' A
#
# COMPACT_ATOMS: atom_id res chain seq x y z
N ASP A 1 10.75 -4.22 -16.55
CA ASP A 1 9.77 -4.14 -15.47
C ASP A 1 9.69 -2.70 -15.00
N ILE A 2 8.50 -2.08 -15.05
CA ILE A 2 8.33 -0.65 -14.73
C ILE A 2 8.70 -0.32 -13.28
N ALA A 3 8.56 -1.28 -12.36
CA ALA A 3 9.02 -1.11 -10.97
C ALA A 3 10.54 -0.88 -10.88
N LYS A 4 11.34 -1.57 -11.71
CA LYS A 4 12.80 -1.39 -11.74
C LYS A 4 13.19 -0.02 -12.28
N VAL A 5 12.49 0.47 -13.30
CA VAL A 5 12.70 1.82 -13.85
C VAL A 5 12.36 2.86 -12.79
N ILE A 6 11.25 2.73 -12.08
CA ILE A 6 10.91 3.68 -11.01
C ILE A 6 11.95 3.67 -9.88
N GLN A 7 12.52 2.50 -9.57
CA GLN A 7 13.56 2.40 -8.56
C GLN A 7 14.87 3.08 -8.97
N SER A 8 15.18 3.17 -10.27
CA SER A 8 16.38 3.83 -10.79
C SER A 8 16.19 5.33 -11.03
N GLU A 9 15.02 5.74 -11.51
CA GLU A 9 14.77 7.12 -11.96
C GLU A 9 14.24 8.06 -10.87
N PHE A 10 13.60 7.52 -9.83
CA PHE A 10 12.97 8.32 -8.78
C PHE A 10 13.58 8.05 -7.40
N SER A 11 13.39 8.99 -6.46
CA SER A 11 13.84 8.87 -5.07
C SER A 11 12.86 9.53 -4.10
N GLY A 12 12.97 9.21 -2.80
CA GLY A 12 12.08 9.76 -1.77
C GLY A 12 10.60 9.46 -1.99
N ASP A 13 9.73 10.36 -1.56
CA ASP A 13 8.28 10.15 -1.52
C ASP A 13 7.66 9.87 -2.91
N ILE A 14 8.22 10.46 -3.98
CA ILE A 14 7.68 10.26 -5.33
C ILE A 14 7.95 8.83 -5.84
N LYS A 15 9.11 8.25 -5.48
CA LYS A 15 9.40 6.84 -5.77
C LYS A 15 8.42 5.93 -5.05
N ASP A 16 8.22 6.18 -3.76
CA ASP A 16 7.33 5.36 -2.93
C ASP A 16 5.88 5.44 -3.41
N ALA A 17 5.41 6.63 -3.81
CA ALA A 17 4.09 6.82 -4.39
C ALA A 17 3.91 6.01 -5.68
N TYR A 18 4.88 6.04 -6.59
CA TYR A 18 4.81 5.27 -7.84
C TYR A 18 4.87 3.75 -7.63
N LEU A 19 5.69 3.28 -6.69
CA LEU A 19 5.75 1.86 -6.35
C LEU A 19 4.42 1.39 -5.76
N VAL A 20 3.84 2.16 -4.84
CA VAL A 20 2.51 1.88 -4.28
C VAL A 20 1.44 1.82 -5.37
N LEU A 21 1.48 2.75 -6.33
CA LEU A 21 0.53 2.80 -7.43
C LEU A 21 0.64 1.56 -8.34
N ILE A 22 1.86 1.14 -8.65
CA ILE A 22 2.08 -0.09 -9.43
C ILE A 22 1.61 -1.33 -8.67
N THR A 23 1.91 -1.43 -7.37
CA THR A 23 1.42 -2.55 -6.54
C THR A 23 -0.10 -2.57 -6.53
N CYS A 24 -0.77 -1.44 -6.37
CA CYS A 24 -2.22 -1.34 -6.42
C CYS A 24 -2.79 -1.78 -7.77
N ILE A 25 -2.16 -1.44 -8.90
CA ILE A 25 -2.65 -1.82 -10.23
C ILE A 25 -2.44 -3.32 -10.50
N ARG A 26 -1.28 -3.87 -10.11
CA ARG A 26 -0.89 -5.24 -10.42
C ARG A 26 -1.48 -6.27 -9.45
N ASP A 27 -1.55 -5.92 -8.17
CA ASP A 27 -1.96 -6.81 -7.09
C ASP A 27 -2.62 -6.01 -5.96
N ARG A 28 -3.92 -5.75 -6.15
CA ARG A 28 -4.77 -5.06 -5.16
C ARG A 28 -4.76 -5.75 -3.79
N PRO A 29 -4.92 -7.09 -3.69
CA PRO A 29 -4.83 -7.79 -2.40
C PRO A 29 -3.53 -7.50 -1.65
N SER A 30 -2.37 -7.61 -2.31
CA SER A 30 -1.08 -7.33 -1.69
C SER A 30 -0.94 -5.88 -1.25
N PHE A 31 -1.43 -4.92 -2.05
CA PHE A 31 -1.44 -3.51 -1.66
C PHE A 31 -2.20 -3.27 -0.35
N PHE A 32 -3.41 -3.82 -0.21
CA PHE A 32 -4.19 -3.65 1.02
C PHE A 32 -3.60 -4.42 2.20
N ALA A 33 -3.06 -5.61 1.97
CA ALA A 33 -2.37 -6.39 3.00
C ALA A 33 -1.18 -5.62 3.58
N GLU A 34 -0.38 -4.96 2.73
CA GLU A 34 0.73 -4.13 3.17
C GLU A 34 0.25 -2.93 4.02
N ARG A 35 -0.89 -2.32 3.66
CA ARG A 35 -1.48 -1.23 4.44
C ARG A 35 -2.00 -1.68 5.80
N ILE A 36 -2.64 -2.86 5.88
CA ILE A 36 -3.09 -3.47 7.13
C ILE A 36 -1.87 -3.75 8.02
N HIS A 37 -0.85 -4.41 7.45
CA HIS A 37 0.39 -4.70 8.18
C HIS A 37 1.04 -3.43 8.74
N LYS A 38 1.22 -2.39 7.92
CA LYS A 38 1.78 -1.10 8.37
C LYS A 38 0.94 -0.41 9.44
N ALA A 39 -0.38 -0.61 9.44
CA ALA A 39 -1.28 -0.03 10.44
C ALA A 39 -1.13 -0.71 11.82
N VAL A 40 -0.73 -1.98 11.87
CA VAL A 40 -0.63 -2.77 13.13
C VAL A 40 0.81 -3.07 13.56
N ALA A 41 1.80 -2.91 12.67
CA ALA A 41 3.20 -3.29 12.93
C ALA A 41 3.98 -2.29 13.79
N ARG A 42 3.44 -1.08 14.06
CA ARG A 42 4.09 -0.06 14.90
C ARG A 42 3.69 -0.24 16.36
N LEU A 43 4.39 0.42 17.29
CA LEU A 43 3.93 0.54 18.68
C LEU A 43 2.58 1.25 18.70
N GLY A 44 1.50 0.49 18.96
CA GLY A 44 0.13 0.94 18.85
C GLY A 44 -0.55 0.46 17.56
N THR A 45 -1.68 1.07 17.20
CA THR A 45 -2.38 0.77 15.96
C THR A 45 -2.83 2.09 15.32
N ASN A 46 -2.73 2.19 14.01
CA ASN A 46 -3.35 3.29 13.27
C ASN A 46 -4.80 2.91 12.96
N ASP A 47 -5.66 3.04 13.97
CA ASP A 47 -7.06 2.60 13.91
C ASP A 47 -7.81 3.23 12.73
N SER A 48 -7.59 4.51 12.46
CA SER A 48 -8.24 5.21 11.33
C SER A 48 -7.89 4.57 9.97
N THR A 49 -6.65 4.15 9.78
CA THR A 49 -6.22 3.48 8.56
C THR A 49 -6.76 2.06 8.50
N LEU A 50 -6.70 1.33 9.61
CA LEU A 50 -7.18 -0.04 9.70
C LEU A 50 -8.68 -0.12 9.43
N ILE A 51 -9.49 0.66 10.16
CA ILE A 51 -10.96 0.72 10.00
C ILE A 51 -11.32 1.07 8.57
N ARG A 52 -10.70 2.10 7.99
CA ARG A 52 -10.99 2.51 6.61
C ARG A 52 -10.71 1.39 5.62
N VAL A 53 -9.57 0.70 5.74
CA VAL A 53 -9.23 -0.41 4.82
C VAL A 53 -10.23 -1.56 4.97
N ILE A 54 -10.56 -1.97 6.20
CA ILE A 54 -11.51 -3.07 6.43
C ILE A 54 -12.90 -2.72 5.90
N VAL A 55 -13.45 -1.56 6.27
CA VAL A 55 -14.81 -1.15 5.88
C VAL A 55 -14.93 -0.97 4.36
N THR A 56 -13.96 -0.34 3.71
CA THR A 56 -14.03 -0.12 2.25
C THR A 56 -13.79 -1.38 1.43
N ARG A 57 -13.31 -2.47 2.04
CA ARG A 57 -12.94 -3.71 1.34
C ARG A 57 -13.75 -4.92 1.77
N SER A 58 -14.63 -4.80 2.78
CA SER A 58 -15.38 -5.93 3.35
C SER A 58 -16.31 -6.63 2.36
N GLU A 59 -16.76 -5.92 1.32
CA GLU A 59 -17.74 -6.43 0.35
C GLU A 59 -17.16 -6.56 -1.07
N VAL A 60 -15.85 -6.38 -1.21
CA VAL A 60 -15.20 -6.50 -2.52
C VAL A 60 -14.74 -7.95 -2.71
N ASN A 61 -15.56 -8.73 -3.42
CA ASN A 61 -15.24 -10.09 -3.90
C ASN A 61 -14.09 -10.11 -4.90
#